data_AF-A0A6D2G607-F1
#
_entry.id   AF-A0A6D2G607-F1
#
_cell.length_a   1.000
_cell.length_b   1.000
_cell.length_c   1.000
_cell.angle_alpha   90.00
_cell.angle_beta   90.00
_cell.angle_gamma   90.00
#
_symmetry.space_group_name_H-M   'P 1'
#
loop_
_entity.id
_entity.type
_entity.pdbx_description
1 polymer ?
#
loop_
_entity_poly.entity_id
_entity_poly.type
_entity_poly.pdbx_seq_one_letter_code
_entity_poly.pdbx_strand_id
1 'polypeptide(L)'
;MDTLQQSPPAEPEGGLRRNLKKRHLLMMSLGGTIGTGLFIGIAEPLSSVGPAGTLLAYLFAGTIMLATMMCLGELSCAFPHSGSFQHYALMFMPSPGWSYTIGWLYWFSWVFSLAADLTAAGFIAHHFFPRYSGIYVLPGDSAHPDGHQSHLRKKFWRMRILAFGH
;
A
#
# COMPACT_ATOMS: atom_id res chain seq x y z
N MET A 1 7.65 59.62 -18.73
CA MET A 1 6.97 58.71 -19.67
C MET A 1 7.36 57.29 -19.31
N ASP A 2 6.49 56.66 -18.54
CA ASP A 2 6.46 55.26 -18.16
C ASP A 2 6.43 54.35 -19.39
N THR A 3 7.22 53.27 -19.36
CA THR A 3 6.74 51.95 -19.74
C THR A 3 7.47 50.89 -18.92
N LEU A 4 6.74 50.37 -17.94
CA LEU A 4 7.00 49.16 -17.18
C LEU A 4 7.38 47.99 -18.08
N GLN A 5 8.56 47.41 -17.84
CA GLN A 5 8.86 46.02 -18.19
C GLN A 5 9.33 45.36 -16.88
N GLN A 6 8.47 45.34 -15.86
CA GLN A 6 7.62 44.17 -15.58
C GLN A 6 8.47 42.89 -15.65
N SER A 7 9.06 42.55 -14.50
CA SER A 7 9.49 41.18 -14.18
C SER A 7 8.40 40.21 -14.65
N PRO A 8 8.72 39.07 -15.30
CA PRO A 8 7.69 38.15 -15.74
C PRO A 8 6.78 37.80 -14.53
N PRO A 9 5.47 38.05 -14.63
CA PRO A 9 4.55 37.81 -13.54
C PRO A 9 4.13 36.33 -13.52
N ALA A 10 3.77 35.89 -12.32
CA ALA A 10 3.24 34.57 -11.94
C ALA A 10 4.27 33.43 -11.81
N GLU A 11 4.82 33.28 -10.60
CA GLU A 11 4.93 31.93 -10.05
C GLU A 11 3.54 31.30 -10.05
N PRO A 12 3.34 30.12 -10.67
CA PRO A 12 2.19 29.31 -10.32
C PRO A 12 2.43 28.78 -8.90
N GLU A 13 1.73 29.37 -7.93
CA GLU A 13 1.53 28.77 -6.62
C GLU A 13 1.11 27.30 -6.78
N GLY A 14 1.89 26.40 -6.20
CA GLY A 14 1.58 24.96 -6.12
C GLY A 14 2.44 24.02 -6.96
N GLY A 15 3.55 24.48 -7.55
CA GLY A 15 4.49 23.61 -8.25
C GLY A 15 5.24 22.68 -7.30
N LEU A 16 4.78 21.43 -7.13
CA LEU A 16 5.54 20.37 -6.45
C LEU A 16 6.95 20.32 -7.05
N ARG A 17 8.00 20.61 -6.26
CA ARG A 17 9.38 20.50 -6.76
C ARG A 17 9.59 19.07 -7.26
N ARG A 18 9.68 18.88 -8.58
CA ARG A 18 9.95 17.58 -9.23
C ARG A 18 11.38 17.14 -8.90
N ASN A 19 11.61 16.73 -7.66
CA ASN A 19 12.87 16.15 -7.18
C ASN A 19 12.76 14.64 -6.92
N LEU A 20 11.67 14.01 -7.38
CA LEU A 20 11.56 12.54 -7.39
C LEU A 20 12.45 11.98 -8.49
N LYS A 21 13.69 11.66 -8.11
CA LYS A 21 14.65 10.93 -8.95
C LYS A 21 14.06 9.56 -9.31
N LYS A 22 14.39 9.04 -10.49
CA LYS A 22 13.98 7.70 -10.97
C LYS A 22 14.17 6.59 -9.92
N ARG A 23 15.20 6.71 -9.07
CA ARG A 23 15.50 5.78 -7.97
C ARG A 23 14.43 5.75 -6.87
N HIS A 24 13.80 6.88 -6.55
CA HIS A 24 12.73 6.93 -5.55
C HIS A 24 11.43 6.31 -6.07
N LEU A 25 11.13 6.52 -7.37
CA LEU A 25 9.99 5.89 -8.02
C LEU A 25 10.14 4.37 -8.07
N LEU A 26 11.34 3.88 -8.40
CA LEU A 26 11.64 2.44 -8.36
C LEU A 26 11.55 1.89 -6.93
N MET A 27 12.05 2.62 -5.92
CA MET A 27 11.93 2.21 -4.52
C MET A 27 10.48 2.13 -4.06
N MET A 28 9.62 3.08 -4.46
CA MET A 28 8.19 3.06 -4.15
C MET A 28 7.47 1.89 -4.84
N SER A 29 7.77 1.63 -6.12
CA SER A 29 7.19 0.52 -6.87
C SER A 29 7.61 -0.84 -6.31
N LEU A 30 8.88 -1.01 -5.95
CA LEU A 30 9.38 -2.23 -5.33
C LEU A 30 8.83 -2.41 -3.91
N GLY A 31 8.73 -1.33 -3.14
CA GLY A 31 8.15 -1.36 -1.79
C GLY A 31 6.67 -1.71 -1.78
N GLY A 32 5.91 -1.30 -2.79
CA GLY A 32 4.49 -1.66 -2.92
C GLY A 32 4.25 -3.08 -3.40
N THR A 33 5.14 -3.63 -4.23
CA THR A 33 4.96 -4.97 -4.83
C THR A 33 5.54 -6.10 -3.98
N ILE A 34 6.63 -5.86 -3.27
CA ILE A 34 7.25 -6.83 -2.34
C ILE A 34 6.71 -6.56 -0.92
N GLY A 35 5.39 -6.59 -0.77
CA GLY A 35 4.70 -6.37 0.49
C GLY A 35 4.39 -7.66 1.26
N THR A 36 3.83 -7.51 2.47
CA THR A 36 3.28 -8.60 3.29
C THR A 36 2.16 -9.37 2.58
N GLY A 37 1.43 -8.72 1.67
CA GLY A 37 0.36 -9.33 0.88
C GLY A 37 0.84 -10.48 -0.01
N LEU A 38 2.07 -10.43 -0.53
CA LEU A 38 2.66 -11.54 -1.27
C LEU A 38 2.90 -12.75 -0.35
N PHE A 39 3.43 -12.51 0.86
CA PHE A 39 3.73 -13.59 1.81
C PHE A 39 2.49 -14.23 2.42
N ILE A 40 1.49 -13.43 2.79
CA ILE A 40 0.23 -13.93 3.36
C ILE A 40 -0.64 -14.55 2.25
N GLY A 41 -0.69 -13.91 1.07
CA GLY A 41 -1.51 -14.35 -0.05
C GLY A 41 -1.02 -15.62 -0.74
N ILE A 42 0.29 -15.92 -0.71
CA ILE A 42 0.83 -17.17 -1.28
C ILE A 42 0.58 -18.38 -0.35
N ALA A 43 0.48 -18.17 0.96
CA ALA A 43 0.45 -19.26 1.94
C ALA A 43 -0.78 -20.19 1.80
N GLU A 44 -1.94 -19.62 1.51
CA GLU A 44 -3.22 -20.33 1.41
C GLU A 44 -3.41 -21.13 0.09
N PRO A 45 -3.15 -20.57 -1.11
CA PRO A 45 -3.28 -21.32 -2.36
C PRO A 45 -2.21 -22.42 -2.51
N LEU A 46 -1.03 -22.28 -1.87
CA LEU A 46 0.04 -23.26 -1.96
C LEU A 46 -0.33 -24.60 -1.30
N SER A 47 -1.09 -24.58 -0.19
CA SER A 47 -1.52 -25.77 0.53
C SER A 47 -2.81 -26.38 -0.02
N SER A 48 -3.69 -25.55 -0.60
CA SER A 48 -5.03 -25.97 -1.04
C SER A 48 -5.08 -26.50 -2.48
N VAL A 49 -4.37 -25.86 -3.43
CA VAL A 49 -4.46 -26.19 -4.87
C VAL A 49 -3.18 -26.89 -5.38
N GLY A 50 -2.13 -26.92 -4.55
CA GLY A 50 -0.84 -27.51 -4.86
C GLY A 50 0.04 -26.64 -5.78
N PRO A 51 1.36 -26.93 -5.88
CA PRO A 51 2.34 -25.99 -6.44
C PRO A 51 2.08 -25.61 -7.91
N ALA A 52 1.65 -26.56 -8.73
CA ALA A 52 1.39 -26.33 -10.15
C ALA A 52 0.13 -25.48 -10.37
N GLY A 53 -0.92 -25.70 -9.57
CA GLY A 53 -2.16 -24.93 -9.67
C GLY A 53 -2.00 -23.49 -9.17
N THR A 54 -1.25 -23.28 -8.09
CA THR A 54 -0.91 -21.93 -7.62
C THR A 54 -0.13 -21.15 -8.69
N LEU A 55 0.86 -21.77 -9.34
CA LEU A 55 1.67 -21.10 -10.36
C LEU A 55 0.84 -20.69 -11.59
N LEU A 56 -0.06 -21.57 -12.04
CA LEU A 56 -0.96 -21.28 -13.15
C LEU A 56 -1.96 -20.16 -12.81
N ALA A 57 -2.51 -20.17 -11.59
CA ALA A 57 -3.40 -19.11 -11.11
C ALA A 57 -2.69 -17.75 -11.05
N TYR A 58 -1.44 -17.71 -10.54
CA TYR A 58 -0.63 -16.49 -10.51
C TYR A 58 -0.27 -15.99 -11.91
N LEU A 59 0.05 -16.89 -12.85
CA LEU A 59 0.29 -16.52 -14.25
C LEU A 59 -0.95 -15.91 -14.88
N PHE A 60 -2.12 -16.51 -14.68
CA PHE A 60 -3.38 -16.01 -15.23
C PHE A 60 -3.80 -14.67 -14.62
N ALA A 61 -3.69 -14.52 -13.30
CA ALA A 61 -3.95 -13.24 -12.64
C ALA A 61 -2.94 -12.17 -13.09
N GLY A 62 -1.67 -12.55 -13.24
CA GLY A 62 -0.60 -11.68 -13.71
C GLY A 62 -0.81 -11.20 -15.14
N THR A 63 -1.26 -12.05 -16.07
CA THR A 63 -1.52 -11.63 -17.46
C THR A 63 -2.67 -10.62 -17.54
N ILE A 64 -3.75 -10.82 -16.78
CA ILE A 64 -4.87 -9.86 -16.71
C ILE A 64 -4.40 -8.52 -16.14
N MET A 65 -3.61 -8.55 -15.06
CA MET A 65 -3.08 -7.33 -14.44
C MET A 65 -2.11 -6.60 -15.38
N LEU A 66 -1.23 -7.31 -16.08
CA LEU A 66 -0.33 -6.74 -17.09
C LEU A 66 -1.11 -6.09 -18.23
N ALA A 67 -2.15 -6.75 -18.75
CA ALA A 67 -3.00 -6.19 -19.79
C ALA A 67 -3.69 -4.90 -19.33
N THR A 68 -4.18 -4.89 -18.10
CA THR A 68 -4.81 -3.70 -17.48
C THR A 68 -3.82 -2.56 -17.34
N MET A 69 -2.60 -2.84 -16.84
CA MET A 69 -1.57 -1.83 -16.61
C MET A 69 -1.02 -1.26 -17.92
N MET A 70 -0.92 -2.08 -18.97
CA MET A 70 -0.57 -1.63 -20.32
C MET A 70 -1.63 -0.68 -20.89
N CYS A 71 -2.91 -1.04 -20.76
CA CYS A 71 -4.01 -0.16 -21.18
C CYS A 71 -4.00 1.18 -20.42
N LEU A 72 -3.76 1.12 -19.11
CA LEU A 72 -3.65 2.32 -18.27
C LEU A 72 -2.41 3.16 -18.60
N GLY A 73 -1.31 2.51 -18.99
CA GLY A 73 -0.08 3.14 -19.45
C GLY A 73 -0.31 3.96 -20.72
N GLU A 74 -0.92 3.36 -21.74
CA GLU A 74 -1.30 4.05 -22.98
C GLU A 74 -2.23 5.24 -22.71
N LEU A 75 -3.24 5.06 -21.85
CA LEU A 75 -4.14 6.14 -21.45
C LEU A 75 -3.42 7.29 -20.73
N SER A 76 -2.46 6.97 -19.84
CA SER A 76 -1.69 7.96 -19.09
C SER A 76 -0.73 8.78 -19.97
N CYS A 77 -0.21 8.17 -21.04
CA CYS A 77 0.63 8.85 -22.03
C CYS A 77 -0.20 9.73 -22.98
N ALA A 78 -1.41 9.27 -23.35
CA ALA A 78 -2.29 10.00 -24.26
C ALA A 78 -2.93 11.25 -23.63
N PHE A 79 -3.20 11.25 -22.32
CA PHE A 79 -3.85 12.36 -21.62
C PHE A 79 -3.04 12.79 -20.38
N PRO A 80 -2.10 13.73 -20.49
CA PRO A 80 -1.32 14.20 -19.36
C PRO A 80 -2.10 15.23 -18.50
N HIS A 81 -3.21 14.81 -17.88
CA HIS A 81 -3.94 15.63 -16.90
C HIS A 81 -3.74 15.06 -15.49
N SER A 82 -3.41 15.92 -14.52
CA SER A 82 -3.28 15.60 -13.08
C SER A 82 -4.64 15.34 -12.39
N GLY A 83 -5.60 14.74 -13.10
CA GLY A 83 -6.93 14.42 -12.60
C GLY A 83 -7.01 12.97 -12.12
N SER A 84 -7.70 12.72 -11.01
CA SER A 84 -8.03 11.36 -10.52
C SER A 84 -8.69 10.52 -11.62
N PHE A 85 -8.58 9.18 -11.60
CA PHE A 85 -9.22 8.27 -12.56
C PHE A 85 -10.72 8.55 -12.80
N GLN A 86 -11.37 9.18 -11.84
CA GLN A 86 -12.73 9.69 -11.93
C GLN A 86 -12.93 10.72 -13.07
N HIS A 87 -11.90 11.49 -13.42
CA HIS A 87 -11.93 12.43 -14.54
C HIS A 87 -11.95 11.72 -15.90
N TYR A 88 -11.25 10.58 -16.04
CA TYR A 88 -11.37 9.72 -17.22
C TYR A 88 -12.78 9.10 -17.31
N ALA A 89 -13.34 8.66 -16.19
CA ALA A 89 -14.71 8.14 -16.14
C ALA A 89 -15.77 9.17 -16.57
N LEU A 90 -15.60 10.44 -16.17
CA LEU A 90 -16.46 11.55 -16.59
C LEU A 90 -16.36 11.85 -18.09
N MET A 91 -15.19 11.65 -18.69
CA MET A 91 -14.94 11.97 -20.11
C MET A 91 -15.47 10.89 -21.06
N PHE A 92 -15.41 9.60 -20.67
CA PHE A 92 -15.88 8.48 -21.51
C PHE A 92 -17.35 8.12 -21.31
N MET A 93 -17.94 8.43 -20.14
CA MET A 93 -19.37 8.22 -19.88
C MET A 93 -20.01 9.52 -19.34
N PRO A 94 -20.63 10.35 -20.20
CA PRO A 94 -21.23 11.65 -19.84
C PRO A 94 -22.50 11.56 -18.98
N SER A 95 -22.75 10.44 -18.29
CA SER A 95 -23.91 10.30 -17.40
C SER A 95 -23.50 10.59 -15.95
N PRO A 96 -24.18 11.51 -15.24
CA PRO A 96 -23.74 11.98 -13.93
C PRO A 96 -23.72 10.88 -12.86
N GLY A 97 -24.49 9.80 -13.03
CA GLY A 97 -24.56 8.68 -12.08
C GLY A 97 -23.32 7.79 -12.10
N TRP A 98 -22.79 7.45 -13.28
CA TRP A 98 -21.72 6.46 -13.41
C TRP A 98 -20.39 6.96 -12.84
N SER A 99 -20.06 8.23 -13.06
CA SER A 99 -18.88 8.84 -12.43
C SER A 99 -19.00 8.87 -10.90
N TYR A 100 -20.19 9.18 -10.37
CA TYR A 100 -20.41 9.22 -8.93
C TYR A 100 -20.25 7.82 -8.30
N THR A 101 -20.80 6.80 -8.96
CA THR A 101 -20.63 5.39 -8.56
C THR A 101 -19.16 4.97 -8.62
N ILE A 102 -18.42 5.31 -9.68
CA ILE A 102 -16.98 4.98 -9.80
C ILE A 102 -16.16 5.67 -8.71
N GLY A 103 -16.48 6.92 -8.36
CA GLY A 103 -15.84 7.61 -7.24
C GLY A 103 -16.07 6.93 -5.89
N TRP A 104 -17.31 6.50 -5.63
CA TRP A 104 -17.63 5.71 -4.44
C TRP A 104 -16.95 4.35 -4.44
N LEU A 105 -16.95 3.62 -5.56
CA LEU A 105 -16.27 2.32 -5.68
C LEU A 105 -14.77 2.46 -5.44
N TYR A 106 -14.16 3.54 -5.95
CA TYR A 106 -12.76 3.83 -5.68
C TYR A 106 -12.52 4.02 -4.18
N TRP A 107 -13.33 4.85 -3.51
CA TRP A 107 -13.24 5.02 -2.05
C TRP A 107 -13.42 3.70 -1.28
N PHE A 108 -14.40 2.88 -1.66
CA PHE A 108 -14.61 1.56 -1.05
C PHE A 108 -13.43 0.62 -1.28
N SER A 109 -12.79 0.65 -2.46
CA SER A 109 -11.58 -0.12 -2.74
C SER A 109 -10.44 0.24 -1.77
N TRP A 110 -10.28 1.52 -1.45
CA TRP A 110 -9.29 1.96 -0.45
C TRP A 110 -9.64 1.49 0.95
N VAL A 111 -10.91 1.60 1.36
CA VAL A 111 -11.37 1.13 2.68
C VAL A 111 -11.19 -0.39 2.82
N PHE A 112 -11.53 -1.15 1.79
CA PHE A 112 -11.38 -2.61 1.81
C PHE A 112 -9.90 -3.03 1.86
N SER A 113 -9.03 -2.35 1.10
CA SER A 113 -7.59 -2.59 1.16
C SER A 113 -7.04 -2.33 2.56
N LEU A 114 -7.40 -1.19 3.17
CA LEU A 114 -6.96 -0.85 4.53
C LEU A 114 -7.50 -1.83 5.58
N ALA A 115 -8.74 -2.31 5.43
CA ALA A 115 -9.30 -3.33 6.30
C ALA A 115 -8.53 -4.65 6.20
N ALA A 116 -8.21 -5.09 4.98
CA ALA A 116 -7.41 -6.28 4.73
C ALA A 116 -5.99 -6.15 5.33
N ASP A 117 -5.34 -5.00 5.13
CA ASP A 117 -4.03 -4.71 5.73
C ASP A 117 -4.08 -4.71 7.26
N LEU A 118 -5.15 -4.18 7.86
CA LEU A 118 -5.34 -4.19 9.32
C LEU A 118 -5.57 -5.61 9.86
N THR A 119 -6.36 -6.44 9.17
CA THR A 119 -6.55 -7.85 9.54
C THR A 119 -5.24 -8.63 9.45
N ALA A 120 -4.48 -8.44 8.37
CA ALA A 120 -3.15 -9.03 8.21
C ALA A 120 -2.18 -8.57 9.29
N ALA A 121 -2.15 -7.27 9.61
CA ALA A 121 -1.34 -6.72 10.69
C ALA A 121 -1.74 -7.30 12.05
N GLY A 122 -3.04 -7.51 12.30
CA GLY A 122 -3.56 -8.18 13.49
C GLY A 122 -3.06 -9.62 13.62
N PHE A 123 -3.09 -10.39 12.53
CA PHE A 123 -2.58 -11.76 12.49
C PHE A 123 -1.08 -11.82 12.79
N ILE A 124 -0.29 -10.93 12.15
CA ILE A 124 1.15 -10.82 12.38
C ILE A 124 1.43 -10.41 13.83
N ALA A 125 0.71 -9.43 14.38
CA ALA A 125 0.89 -8.98 15.76
C ALA A 125 0.64 -10.09 16.77
N HIS A 126 -0.39 -10.93 16.54
CA HIS A 126 -0.68 -12.10 17.36
C HIS A 126 0.44 -13.15 17.29
N HIS A 127 1.04 -13.36 16.11
CA HIS A 127 2.16 -14.28 15.94
C HIS A 127 3.44 -13.81 16.64
N PHE A 128 3.75 -12.51 16.59
CA PHE A 128 4.99 -11.96 17.17
C PHE A 128 4.92 -11.71 18.69
N PHE A 129 3.73 -11.48 19.24
CA PHE A 129 3.55 -11.19 20.66
C PHE A 129 2.60 -12.17 21.36
N PRO A 130 3.00 -13.45 21.51
CA PRO A 130 2.21 -14.45 22.24
C PRO A 130 2.06 -14.17 23.75
N ARG A 131 2.69 -13.11 24.27
CA ARG A 131 2.76 -12.80 25.71
C ARG A 131 1.81 -11.68 26.17
N TYR A 132 1.17 -10.95 25.25
CA TYR A 132 0.18 -9.91 25.61
C TYR A 132 -1.27 -10.34 25.29
N SER A 133 -1.46 -11.45 24.57
CA SER A 133 -2.75 -12.12 24.39
C SER A 133 -3.30 -12.72 25.69
N GLY A 134 -2.44 -12.95 26.69
CA GLY A 134 -2.84 -13.42 28.02
C GLY A 134 -3.52 -12.38 28.92
N ILE A 135 -3.69 -11.12 28.49
CA ILE A 135 -4.40 -10.10 29.29
C ILE A 135 -5.92 -10.09 29.02
N TYR A 136 -6.37 -10.67 27.90
CA TYR A 136 -7.80 -10.88 27.61
C TYR A 136 -8.27 -12.32 27.85
N VAL A 137 -7.37 -13.22 28.27
CA VAL A 137 -7.74 -14.52 28.84
C VAL A 137 -8.19 -14.26 30.27
N LEU A 138 -9.41 -14.67 30.59
CA LEU A 138 -10.05 -14.53 31.89
C LEU A 138 -9.07 -14.83 33.05
N PRO A 139 -9.16 -14.10 34.17
CA PRO A 139 -8.39 -14.39 35.38
C PRO A 139 -8.77 -15.79 35.90
N GLY A 140 -8.02 -16.80 35.46
CA GLY A 140 -8.34 -18.19 35.76
C GLY A 140 -7.32 -19.22 35.26
N ASP A 141 -6.28 -18.84 34.51
CA ASP A 141 -5.25 -19.80 34.10
C ASP A 141 -3.85 -19.33 34.55
N SER A 142 -3.54 -19.68 35.78
CA SER A 142 -2.27 -19.43 36.45
C SER A 142 -1.41 -20.70 36.46
N ALA A 143 -0.32 -20.74 35.68
CA ALA A 143 0.88 -21.55 35.97
C ALA A 143 2.11 -21.13 35.12
N HIS A 144 2.92 -20.21 35.69
CA HIS A 144 4.41 -20.09 35.80
C HIS A 144 5.37 -21.08 35.05
N PRO A 145 6.71 -20.86 34.88
CA PRO A 145 7.63 -19.68 34.90
C PRO A 145 8.30 -19.41 33.51
N ASP A 146 9.04 -18.34 33.20
CA ASP A 146 10.50 -18.23 33.43
C ASP A 146 11.02 -16.80 33.20
N GLY A 147 11.82 -16.33 34.16
CA GLY A 147 12.29 -14.96 34.33
C GLY A 147 13.70 -14.65 33.80
N HIS A 148 14.23 -15.37 32.81
CA HIS A 148 15.64 -15.20 32.40
C HIS A 148 15.87 -14.31 31.17
N GLN A 149 14.86 -14.04 30.33
CA GLN A 149 15.05 -13.42 29.01
C GLN A 149 14.76 -11.90 28.92
N SER A 150 14.68 -11.19 30.05
CA SER A 150 14.26 -9.77 30.06
C SER A 150 15.39 -8.79 29.70
N HIS A 151 16.65 -9.13 29.97
CA HIS A 151 17.77 -8.20 29.85
C HIS A 151 18.31 -8.06 28.42
N LEU A 152 18.27 -9.15 27.63
CA LEU A 152 18.70 -9.15 26.23
C LEU A 152 17.67 -8.46 25.32
N ARG A 153 16.38 -8.60 25.63
CA ARG A 153 15.27 -7.99 24.87
C ARG A 153 15.25 -6.46 24.98
N LYS A 154 15.62 -5.89 26.13
CA LYS A 154 15.75 -4.43 26.31
C LYS A 154 16.91 -3.83 25.51
N LYS A 155 18.04 -4.55 25.40
CA LYS A 155 19.19 -4.09 24.59
C LYS A 155 18.87 -4.10 23.10
N PHE A 156 18.19 -5.14 22.62
CA PHE A 156 17.81 -5.25 21.21
C PHE A 156 16.82 -4.16 20.78
N TRP A 157 15.87 -3.79 21.65
CA TRP A 157 14.91 -2.74 21.36
C TRP A 157 15.53 -1.33 21.39
N ARG A 158 16.46 -1.07 22.32
CA ARG A 158 17.22 0.19 22.36
C ARG A 158 18.13 0.38 21.13
N MET A 159 18.72 -0.70 20.60
CA MET A 159 19.54 -0.63 19.37
C MET A 159 18.71 -0.32 18.12
N ARG A 160 17.49 -0.87 18.01
CA ARG A 160 16.61 -0.61 16.85
C ARG A 160 16.02 0.80 16.83
N ILE A 161 15.81 1.43 17.99
CA ILE A 161 15.33 2.82 18.06
C ILE A 161 16.44 3.82 17.69
N LEU A 162 17.69 3.56 18.08
CA LEU A 162 18.81 4.44 17.74
C LEU A 162 19.21 4.38 16.25
N ALA A 163 18.88 3.28 15.55
CA ALA A 163 19.17 3.14 14.12
C ALA A 163 18.13 3.79 13.18
N PHE A 164 17.02 4.28 13.71
CA PHE A 164 15.91 4.88 12.93
C PHE A 164 15.73 6.38 13.20
N GLY A 165 16.65 7.00 13.93
CA GLY A 165 16.67 8.43 14.23
C GLY A 165 17.83 9.15 13.55
N HIS A 166 17.88 9.12 12.21
CA HIS A 166 18.57 10.10 11.37
C HIS A 166 18.07 10.00 9.92
#